data_AF-A0A5F2HVR3-F1
#
_entry.id   AF-A0A5F2HVR3-F1
#
_cell.length_a   1.000
_cell.length_b   1.000
_cell.length_c   1.000
_cell.angle_alpha   90.00
_cell.angle_beta   90.00
_cell.angle_gamma   90.00
#
_symmetry.space_group_name_H-M   'P 1'
#
loop_
_entity.id
_entity.type
_entity.pdbx_description
1 polymer ?
#
loop_
_entity_poly.entity_id
_entity_poly.type
_entity_poly.pdbx_seq_one_letter_code
_entity_poly.pdbx_strand_id
1 'polypeptide(L)'
;RSWKGGVFSPSDGTADPSQAAPAVARAILKLGGSVNQNCAARGLETEGGRLSGVVTENGTIRTKAAILAGGAWASSFCHQVGFRFPQASIRSS
;
A
#
# COMPACT_ATOMS: atom_id res chain seq x y z
N ARG A 1 -14.53 -36.38 20.29
CA ARG A 1 -13.30 -36.30 19.46
C ARG A 1 -12.10 -36.25 20.40
N SER A 2 -11.07 -37.09 20.23
CA SER A 2 -9.80 -36.99 20.98
C SER A 2 -8.80 -36.18 20.15
N TRP A 3 -8.63 -34.90 20.46
CA TRP A 3 -7.61 -34.06 19.82
C TRP A 3 -6.21 -34.51 20.27
N LYS A 4 -5.23 -34.58 19.36
CA LYS A 4 -3.85 -35.02 19.65
C LYS A 4 -2.95 -33.93 20.25
N GLY A 5 -3.39 -32.67 20.21
CA GLY A 5 -2.63 -31.51 20.69
C GLY A 5 -3.16 -30.19 20.12
N GLY A 6 -2.52 -29.06 20.47
CA GLY A 6 -2.84 -27.72 19.99
C GLY A 6 -1.67 -26.75 20.21
N VAL A 7 -1.72 -25.61 19.51
CA VAL A 7 -0.75 -24.51 19.67
C VAL A 7 -1.49 -23.33 20.30
N PHE A 8 -0.90 -22.74 21.34
CA PHE A 8 -1.44 -21.58 22.03
C PHE A 8 -0.41 -20.46 22.04
N SER A 9 -0.80 -19.28 21.57
CA SER A 9 -0.02 -18.06 21.64
C SER A 9 -0.74 -17.05 22.53
N PRO A 10 -0.35 -16.90 23.81
CA PRO A 10 -1.04 -16.04 24.76
C PRO A 10 -1.06 -14.56 24.37
N SER A 11 -0.09 -14.13 23.55
CA SER A 11 0.07 -12.75 23.11
C SER A 11 -0.59 -12.44 21.76
N ASP A 12 -1.14 -13.43 21.07
CA ASP A 12 -1.84 -13.19 19.81
C ASP A 12 -3.15 -12.41 20.07
N GLY A 13 -3.58 -11.68 19.06
CA GLY A 13 -4.82 -10.90 19.12
C GLY A 13 -5.30 -10.48 17.74
N THR A 14 -6.35 -9.68 17.73
CA THR A 14 -6.96 -9.15 16.51
C THR A 14 -6.84 -7.64 16.51
N ALA A 15 -6.34 -7.08 15.42
CA ALA A 15 -6.38 -5.63 15.19
C ALA A 15 -7.69 -5.27 14.49
N ASP A 16 -8.32 -4.16 14.89
CA ASP A 16 -9.41 -3.55 14.14
C ASP A 16 -8.83 -2.72 12.98
N PRO A 17 -8.99 -3.13 11.72
CA PRO A 17 -8.43 -2.42 10.57
C PRO A 17 -9.02 -1.02 10.41
N SER A 18 -10.28 -0.81 10.84
CA SER A 18 -10.95 0.48 10.79
C SER A 18 -10.33 1.50 11.75
N GLN A 19 -9.52 1.04 12.72
CA GLN A 19 -8.81 1.89 13.66
C GLN A 19 -7.31 1.96 13.37
N ALA A 20 -6.69 0.84 13.01
CA ALA A 20 -5.25 0.72 12.85
C ALA A 20 -4.68 1.64 11.76
N ALA A 21 -5.22 1.56 10.53
CA ALA A 21 -4.73 2.39 9.43
C ALA A 21 -5.00 3.89 9.66
N PRO A 22 -6.19 4.33 10.13
CA PRO A 22 -6.41 5.72 10.49
C PRO A 22 -5.52 6.24 11.63
N ALA A 23 -5.13 5.40 12.59
CA ALA A 23 -4.19 5.80 13.64
C ALA A 23 -2.82 6.17 13.07
N VAL A 24 -2.30 5.37 12.13
CA VAL A 24 -1.05 5.67 11.41
C VAL A 24 -1.19 6.96 10.58
N ALA A 25 -2.30 7.12 9.85
CA ALA A 25 -2.57 8.33 9.06
C ALA A 25 -2.56 9.60 9.93
N ARG A 26 -3.21 9.57 11.10
CA ARG A 26 -3.19 10.69 12.06
C ARG A 26 -1.78 10.98 12.57
N ALA A 27 -0.97 9.96 12.81
CA ALA A 27 0.42 10.14 13.24
C ALA A 27 1.27 10.81 12.14
N ILE A 28 1.09 10.41 10.87
CA ILE A 28 1.75 11.06 9.73
C ILE A 28 1.41 12.56 9.68
N LEU A 29 0.13 12.91 9.80
CA LEU A 29 -0.32 14.30 9.81
C LEU A 29 0.28 15.08 10.99
N LYS A 30 0.30 14.50 12.19
CA LYS A 30 0.89 15.12 13.39
C LYS A 30 2.38 15.40 13.25
N LEU A 31 3.10 14.58 12.48
CA LEU A 31 4.52 14.74 12.18
C LEU A 31 4.79 15.68 10.99
N GLY A 32 3.77 16.36 10.45
CA GLY A 32 3.89 17.30 9.34
C GLY A 32 3.86 16.66 7.95
N GLY A 33 3.57 15.36 7.86
CA GLY A 33 3.31 14.69 6.59
C GLY A 33 1.91 14.98 6.05
N SER A 34 1.61 14.45 4.87
CA SER A 34 0.29 14.57 4.23
C SER A 34 -0.32 13.20 3.94
N VAL A 35 -1.65 13.13 3.97
CA VAL A 35 -2.43 11.94 3.60
C VAL A 35 -3.46 12.37 2.57
N ASN A 36 -3.29 11.92 1.34
CA ASN A 36 -4.15 12.28 0.21
C ASN A 36 -5.06 11.10 -0.13
N GLN A 37 -6.27 11.10 0.42
CA GLN A 37 -7.28 10.09 0.10
C GLN A 37 -8.06 10.47 -1.16
N ASN A 38 -8.79 9.51 -1.73
CA ASN A 38 -9.56 9.70 -2.96
C ASN A 38 -8.70 10.30 -4.09
N CYS A 39 -7.46 9.83 -4.17
CA CYS A 39 -6.44 10.34 -5.07
C CYS A 39 -5.62 9.14 -5.56
N ALA A 40 -6.04 8.55 -6.67
CA ALA A 40 -5.35 7.41 -7.24
C ALA A 40 -4.02 7.83 -7.88
N ALA A 41 -2.95 7.07 -7.62
CA ALA A 41 -1.75 7.10 -8.44
C ALA A 41 -2.05 6.43 -9.79
N ARG A 42 -1.84 7.18 -10.89
CA ARG A 42 -2.17 6.77 -12.26
C ARG A 42 -0.96 6.41 -13.09
N GLY A 43 0.24 6.82 -12.69
CA GLY A 43 1.47 6.53 -13.40
C GLY A 43 2.69 7.17 -12.76
N LEU A 44 3.83 7.02 -13.43
CA LEU A 44 5.12 7.57 -13.00
C LEU A 44 5.68 8.43 -14.13
N GLU A 45 6.25 9.57 -13.76
CA GLU A 45 7.11 10.35 -14.66
C GLU A 45 8.58 9.94 -14.42
N THR A 46 9.37 9.92 -15.50
CA THR A 46 10.81 9.67 -15.41
C THR A 46 11.61 10.76 -16.10
N GLU A 47 12.81 11.00 -15.60
CA GLU A 47 13.79 11.91 -16.16
C GLU A 47 15.17 11.24 -16.11
N GLY A 48 15.85 11.16 -17.24
CA GLY A 48 17.14 10.43 -17.33
C GLY A 48 17.04 8.96 -16.90
N GLY A 49 15.89 8.31 -17.14
CA GLY A 49 15.65 6.91 -16.74
C GLY A 49 15.41 6.71 -15.24
N ARG A 50 15.21 7.78 -14.46
CA ARG A 50 14.94 7.73 -13.01
C ARG A 50 13.58 8.35 -12.69
N LEU A 51 12.93 7.91 -11.62
CA LEU A 51 11.68 8.49 -11.14
C LEU A 51 11.84 10.00 -10.90
N SER A 52 10.91 10.78 -11.44
CA SER A 52 10.84 12.24 -11.25
C SER A 52 9.48 12.73 -10.74
N GLY A 53 8.44 11.90 -10.81
CA GLY A 53 7.13 12.20 -10.22
C GLY A 53 6.15 11.03 -10.21
N VAL A 54 5.12 11.15 -9.38
CA VAL A 54 3.95 10.26 -9.36
C VAL A 54 2.76 11.04 -9.91
N VAL A 55 2.20 10.58 -11.02
CA VAL A 55 1.00 11.18 -11.62
C VAL A 55 -0.21 10.73 -10.81
N THR A 56 -1.02 11.67 -10.35
CA THR A 56 -2.25 11.39 -9.59
C THR A 56 -3.47 12.08 -10.21
N GLU A 57 -4.66 11.76 -9.74
CA GLU A 57 -5.91 12.42 -10.17
C GLU A 57 -5.94 13.92 -9.85
N ASN A 58 -5.17 14.36 -8.85
CA ASN A 58 -5.10 15.75 -8.42
C ASN A 58 -3.82 16.45 -8.93
N GLY A 59 -3.15 15.88 -9.93
CA GLY A 59 -1.91 16.40 -10.51
C GLY A 59 -0.67 15.56 -10.14
N THR A 60 0.50 15.98 -10.63
CA THR A 60 1.75 15.25 -10.40
C THR A 60 2.40 15.67 -9.09
N ILE A 61 2.72 14.69 -8.23
CA ILE A 61 3.57 14.88 -7.06
C ILE A 61 5.02 14.68 -7.50
N ARG A 62 5.82 15.75 -7.53
CA ARG A 62 7.24 15.68 -7.89
C ARG A 62 8.03 15.00 -6.77
N THR A 63 8.70 13.92 -7.11
CA THR A 63 9.53 13.15 -6.17
C THR A 63 10.57 12.33 -6.91
N LYS A 64 11.72 12.11 -6.26
CA LYS A 64 12.81 11.25 -6.77
C LYS A 64 12.68 9.80 -6.29
N ALA A 65 11.78 9.54 -5.35
CA ALA A 65 11.56 8.22 -4.75
C ALA A 65 10.07 8.01 -4.43
N ALA A 66 9.58 6.79 -4.65
CA ALA A 66 8.24 6.36 -4.27
C ALA A 66 8.28 4.90 -3.82
N ILE A 67 7.38 4.55 -2.90
CA ILE A 67 7.19 3.18 -2.43
C ILE A 67 5.80 2.73 -2.87
N LEU A 68 5.73 1.62 -3.62
CA LEU A 68 4.46 1.02 -4.00
C LEU A 68 3.92 0.17 -2.83
N ALA A 69 2.92 0.70 -2.13
CA ALA A 69 2.15 -0.02 -1.11
C ALA A 69 0.72 -0.35 -1.61
N GLY A 70 0.61 -0.75 -2.88
CA GLY A 70 -0.67 -0.86 -3.60
C GLY A 70 -1.51 -2.12 -3.33
N GLY A 71 -1.11 -2.98 -2.39
CA GLY A 71 -1.84 -4.21 -2.03
C GLY A 71 -2.26 -5.05 -3.25
N ALA A 72 -3.54 -5.44 -3.30
CA ALA A 72 -4.12 -6.23 -4.39
C ALA A 72 -4.00 -5.57 -5.80
N TRP A 73 -3.74 -4.25 -5.88
CA TRP A 73 -3.58 -3.53 -7.14
C TRP A 73 -2.12 -3.39 -7.60
N ALA A 74 -1.15 -3.85 -6.80
CA ALA A 74 0.27 -3.69 -7.09
C ALA A 74 0.68 -4.28 -8.45
N SER A 75 0.21 -5.51 -8.76
CA SER A 75 0.53 -6.15 -10.04
C SER A 75 -0.02 -5.37 -11.24
N SER A 76 -1.26 -4.88 -11.16
CA SER A 76 -1.87 -4.11 -12.24
C SER A 76 -1.18 -2.76 -12.45
N PHE A 77 -0.80 -2.08 -11.35
CA PHE A 77 -0.06 -0.83 -11.44
C PHE A 77 1.32 -1.07 -12.07
N CYS A 78 2.11 -2.02 -11.57
CA CYS A 78 3.42 -2.36 -12.13
C CYS A 78 3.35 -2.69 -13.62
N HIS A 79 2.33 -3.44 -14.05
CA HIS A 79 2.13 -3.75 -15.46
C HIS A 79 1.95 -2.48 -16.32
N GLN A 80 1.19 -1.48 -15.86
CA GLN A 80 0.98 -0.22 -16.58
C GLN A 80 2.27 0.58 -16.79
N VAL A 81 3.23 0.46 -15.87
CA VAL A 81 4.53 1.14 -15.93
C VAL A 81 5.66 0.24 -16.47
N GLY A 82 5.31 -0.92 -17.03
CA GLY A 82 6.24 -1.78 -17.79
C GLY A 82 7.02 -2.78 -16.94
N PHE A 83 6.61 -3.02 -15.69
CA PHE A 83 7.28 -3.96 -14.78
C PHE A 83 6.41 -5.18 -14.48
N ARG A 84 7.01 -6.38 -14.52
CA ARG A 84 6.31 -7.58 -14.05
C ARG A 84 6.44 -7.72 -12.54
N PHE A 85 5.31 -7.67 -11.84
CA PHE A 85 5.23 -7.96 -10.40
C PHE A 85 4.35 -9.21 -10.16
N PRO A 86 4.93 -10.37 -9.81
CA PRO A 86 4.21 -11.64 -9.79
C PRO A 86 3.36 -11.81 -8.51
N GLN A 87 2.28 -11.04 -8.40
CA GLN A 87 1.30 -11.14 -7.32
C GLN A 87 -0.10 -11.43 -7.89
N ALA A 88 -0.76 -12.44 -7.34
CA ALA A 88 -2.18 -12.70 -7.59
C ALA A 88 -3.05 -12.04 -6.50
N SER A 89 -4.22 -11.56 -6.89
CA SER A 89 -5.24 -11.06 -5.97
C SER A 89 -6.29 -12.15 -5.77
N ILE A 90 -6.47 -12.57 -4.52
CA ILE A 90 -7.32 -13.69 -4.16
C ILE A 90 -8.50 -13.17 -3.33
N ARG A 91 -9.70 -13.64 -3.67
CA ARG A 91 -10.89 -13.42 -2.85
C ARG A 91 -10.97 -14.53 -1.79
N SER A 92 -10.94 -14.16 -0.52
CA SER A 92 -11.25 -15.05 0.61
C SER A 92 -12.60 -14.65 1.17
N SER A 93 -13.46 -15.64 1.44
CA SER A 93 -14.78 -15.48 2.04
C SER A 93 -14.89 -16.28 3.32
#